data_AF-A0A5B7H563-F1
#
_entry.id   AF-A0A5B7H563-F1
#
_cell.length_a   1.000
_cell.length_b   1.000
_cell.length_c   1.000
_cell.angle_alpha   90.00
_cell.angle_beta   90.00
_cell.angle_gamma   90.00
#
_symmetry.space_group_name_H-M   'P 1'
#
loop_
_entity.id
_entity.type
_entity.pdbx_description
1 polymer ?
#
loop_
_entity_poly.entity_id
_entity_poly.type
_entity_poly.pdbx_seq_one_letter_code
_entity_poly.pdbx_strand_id
1 'polypeptide(L)'
;MRELAKTVIKQVQDCTQELDQEVEEVIRLGRYSEGGRRPMKVRMISQVAAEEIMARKGKLADDTEYKDMWIKREVNLEKREKEKVLRSELKLRKKKQEKDIEKNNFYWRVLDMRLKKWYLQKKEKIV
;
A
#
# COMPACT_ATOMS: atom_id res chain seq x y z
N MET A 1 -2.92 -9.37 -28.88
CA MET A 1 -2.10 -9.09 -27.66
C MET A 1 -2.39 -7.72 -27.07
N ARG A 2 -2.30 -6.64 -27.87
CA ARG A 2 -2.66 -5.28 -27.45
C ARG A 2 -4.10 -5.19 -26.94
N GLU A 3 -5.02 -5.94 -27.53
CA GLU A 3 -6.43 -6.03 -27.13
C GLU A 3 -6.63 -6.48 -25.68
N LEU A 4 -5.91 -7.49 -25.19
CA LEU A 4 -6.01 -7.94 -23.80
C LEU A 4 -5.57 -6.88 -22.80
N ALA A 5 -4.55 -6.09 -23.14
CA ALA A 5 -4.14 -4.97 -22.29
C ALA A 5 -5.20 -3.86 -22.31
N LYS A 6 -5.78 -3.57 -23.48
CA LYS A 6 -6.85 -2.59 -23.63
C LYS A 6 -8.12 -2.99 -22.88
N THR A 7 -8.52 -4.26 -22.89
CA THR A 7 -9.71 -4.71 -22.14
C THR A 7 -9.52 -4.54 -20.65
N VAL A 8 -8.35 -4.91 -20.12
CA VAL A 8 -8.03 -4.74 -18.70
C VAL A 8 -7.98 -3.26 -18.32
N ILE A 9 -7.39 -2.40 -19.15
CA ILE A 9 -7.36 -0.95 -18.92
C ILE A 9 -8.77 -0.37 -18.95
N LYS A 10 -9.62 -0.84 -19.87
CA LYS A 10 -11.02 -0.42 -19.98
C LYS A 10 -11.84 -0.79 -18.74
N GLN A 11 -11.55 -1.92 -18.09
CA GLN A 11 -12.20 -2.28 -16.82
C GLN A 11 -11.77 -1.40 -15.65
N VAL A 12 -10.52 -0.93 -15.66
CA VAL A 12 -10.04 0.04 -14.65
C VAL A 12 -10.63 1.44 -14.88
N GLN A 13 -11.26 1.68 -16.03
CA GLN A 13 -11.70 2.99 -16.50
C GLN A 13 -13.22 3.21 -16.34
N ASP A 14 -13.60 4.34 -15.73
CA ASP A 14 -14.99 4.77 -15.60
C ASP A 14 -15.39 5.68 -16.77
N CYS A 15 -15.50 5.13 -17.99
CA CYS A 15 -16.23 5.68 -19.14
C CYS A 15 -15.92 7.11 -19.66
N THR A 16 -15.15 7.98 -18.99
CA THR A 16 -14.99 9.41 -19.33
C THR A 16 -13.68 9.78 -20.01
N GLN A 17 -12.66 8.93 -19.91
CA GLN A 17 -11.40 9.05 -20.65
C GLN A 17 -11.25 7.83 -21.57
N GLU A 18 -10.37 7.89 -22.56
CA GLU A 18 -10.08 6.77 -23.46
C GLU A 18 -8.62 6.34 -23.25
N LEU A 19 -8.34 5.70 -22.10
CA LEU A 19 -6.97 5.31 -21.71
C LEU A 19 -6.42 4.20 -22.61
N ASP A 20 -7.29 3.50 -23.32
CA ASP A 20 -6.94 2.47 -24.30
C ASP A 20 -6.30 3.04 -25.57
N GLN A 21 -6.51 4.32 -25.88
CA GLN A 21 -5.82 5.04 -26.95
C GLN A 21 -4.42 5.49 -26.54
N GLU A 22 -4.21 5.71 -25.24
CA GLU A 22 -2.93 6.13 -24.67
C GLU A 22 -1.92 4.98 -24.48
N VAL A 23 -2.25 3.77 -24.92
CA VAL A 23 -1.33 2.62 -24.90
C VAL A 23 -0.41 2.70 -26.11
N GLU A 24 0.87 3.00 -25.89
CA GLU A 24 1.87 3.07 -26.94
C GLU A 24 2.32 1.66 -27.37
N GLU A 25 2.91 0.91 -26.44
CA GLU A 25 3.51 -0.40 -26.70
C GLU A 25 3.07 -1.43 -25.66
N VAL A 26 2.96 -2.68 -26.08
CA VAL A 26 2.65 -3.82 -25.22
C VAL A 26 3.60 -4.96 -25.52
N ILE A 27 4.45 -5.31 -24.56
CA ILE A 27 5.49 -6.33 -24.69
C ILE A 27 5.23 -7.45 -23.68
N ARG A 28 5.30 -8.71 -24.10
CA ARG A 28 5.27 -9.85 -23.17
C ARG A 28 6.66 -10.11 -22.61
N LEU A 29 6.77 -10.24 -21.31
CA LEU A 29 8.03 -10.56 -20.63
C LEU A 29 8.19 -12.07 -20.49
N GLY A 30 9.41 -12.58 -20.68
CA GLY A 30 9.76 -14.00 -20.49
C GLY A 30 9.58 -14.91 -21.70
N ARG A 31 10.02 -16.16 -21.57
CA ARG A 31 10.11 -17.15 -22.67
C ARG A 31 8.77 -17.81 -23.01
N TYR A 32 8.62 -18.12 -24.31
CA TYR A 32 7.74 -19.14 -24.91
C TYR A 32 7.22 -20.23 -23.95
N SER A 33 5.93 -20.33 -23.59
CA SER A 33 5.36 -21.46 -22.87
C SER A 33 3.89 -21.59 -23.28
N GLU A 34 3.50 -22.79 -23.71
CA GLU A 34 2.16 -23.11 -24.15
C GLU A 34 1.22 -23.17 -22.93
N GLY A 35 0.05 -22.53 -23.01
CA GLY A 35 -0.89 -22.38 -21.88
C GLY A 35 -0.44 -21.43 -20.76
N GLY A 36 0.81 -20.95 -20.77
CA GLY A 36 1.35 -20.07 -19.74
C GLY A 36 0.90 -18.61 -19.86
N ARG A 37 0.38 -18.02 -18.79
CA ARG A 37 0.13 -16.57 -18.69
C ARG A 37 1.45 -15.85 -18.42
N ARG A 38 1.83 -14.91 -19.29
CA ARG A 38 3.04 -14.09 -19.11
C ARG A 38 2.73 -12.70 -18.63
N PRO A 39 3.62 -12.09 -17.82
CA PRO A 39 3.54 -10.67 -17.51
C PRO A 39 3.59 -9.85 -18.79
N MET A 40 2.75 -8.83 -18.87
CA MET A 40 2.71 -7.88 -19.97
C MET A 40 3.22 -6.53 -19.45
N LYS A 41 4.22 -5.98 -20.14
CA LYS A 41 4.70 -4.63 -19.93
C LYS A 41 3.98 -3.71 -20.90
N VAL A 42 3.31 -2.70 -20.37
CA VAL A 42 2.55 -1.72 -21.14
C VAL A 42 3.26 -0.38 -21.00
N ARG A 43 3.63 0.24 -22.13
CA ARG A 43 4.14 1.62 -22.18
C ARG A 43 2.97 2.53 -22.52
N MET A 44 2.69 3.47 -21.63
CA MET A 44 1.68 4.50 -21.85
C MET A 44 2.35 5.73 -22.48
N ILE A 45 1.61 6.45 -23.31
CA ILE A 45 2.06 7.71 -23.93
C ILE A 45 2.15 8.79 -22.85
N SER A 46 1.12 8.93 -22.01
CA SER A 46 1.10 9.91 -20.95
C SER A 46 1.44 9.29 -19.59
N GLN A 47 2.21 10.04 -18.80
CA GLN A 47 2.47 9.67 -17.41
C GLN A 47 1.20 9.74 -16.58
N VAL A 48 0.33 10.73 -16.83
CA VAL A 48 -0.93 10.95 -16.11
C VAL A 48 -1.84 9.73 -16.20
N ALA A 49 -2.00 9.16 -17.40
CA ALA A 49 -2.76 7.93 -17.61
C ALA A 49 -2.22 6.74 -16.80
N ALA A 50 -0.90 6.57 -16.76
CA ALA A 50 -0.29 5.52 -15.95
C ALA A 50 -0.53 5.73 -14.45
N GLU A 51 -0.60 6.98 -13.97
CA GLU A 51 -0.92 7.28 -12.58
C GLU A 51 -2.39 7.02 -12.25
N GLU A 52 -3.29 7.38 -13.16
CA GLU A 52 -4.73 7.17 -13.00
C GLU A 52 -5.09 5.68 -12.94
N ILE A 53 -4.51 4.86 -13.82
CA ILE A 53 -4.64 3.40 -13.77
C ILE A 53 -4.11 2.85 -12.44
N MET A 54 -2.97 3.36 -11.96
CA MET A 54 -2.36 2.92 -10.70
C MET A 54 -3.20 3.30 -9.47
N ALA A 55 -3.87 4.46 -9.50
CA ALA A 55 -4.77 4.90 -8.45
C ALA A 55 -6.06 4.04 -8.42
N ARG A 56 -6.55 3.64 -9.59
CA ARG A 56 -7.84 2.92 -9.74
C ARG A 56 -7.72 1.40 -9.85
N LYS A 57 -6.51 0.84 -9.89
CA LYS A 57 -6.27 -0.62 -10.00
C LYS A 57 -6.99 -1.47 -8.95
N GLY A 58 -7.42 -0.89 -7.82
CA GLY A 58 -8.19 -1.59 -6.79
C GLY A 58 -9.52 -2.13 -7.30
N LYS A 59 -10.15 -1.47 -8.29
CA LYS A 59 -11.39 -1.92 -8.93
C LYS A 59 -11.27 -3.29 -9.59
N LEU A 60 -10.07 -3.63 -10.04
CA LEU A 60 -9.79 -4.93 -10.65
C LEU A 60 -9.95 -6.09 -9.65
N ALA A 61 -9.94 -5.82 -8.34
CA ALA A 61 -10.14 -6.84 -7.32
C ALA A 61 -11.61 -7.28 -7.19
N ASP A 62 -12.55 -6.47 -7.68
CA ASP A 62 -13.98 -6.75 -7.62
C ASP A 62 -14.42 -7.73 -8.72
N ASP A 63 -13.69 -7.76 -9.85
CA ASP A 63 -13.98 -8.63 -10.99
C ASP A 63 -13.49 -10.07 -10.80
N THR A 64 -14.37 -11.05 -10.99
CA THR A 64 -14.05 -12.48 -10.85
C THR A 64 -13.05 -13.00 -11.89
N GLU A 65 -13.04 -12.42 -13.10
CA GLU A 65 -12.14 -12.84 -14.19
C GLU A 65 -10.72 -12.29 -14.05
N TYR A 66 -10.57 -11.14 -13.39
CA TYR A 66 -9.31 -10.41 -13.26
C TYR A 66 -8.73 -10.41 -11.84
N LYS A 67 -9.33 -11.18 -10.92
CA LYS A 67 -8.92 -11.30 -9.52
C LYS A 67 -7.44 -11.67 -9.32
N ASP A 68 -6.89 -12.48 -10.22
CA ASP A 68 -5.50 -12.95 -10.16
C ASP A 68 -4.52 -12.01 -10.89
N MET A 69 -4.99 -10.87 -11.40
CA MET A 69 -4.15 -9.88 -12.07
C MET A 69 -3.65 -8.82 -11.11
N TRP A 70 -2.39 -8.43 -11.28
CA TRP A 70 -1.72 -7.45 -10.44
C TRP A 70 -1.01 -6.43 -11.31
N ILE A 71 -1.38 -5.16 -11.14
CA ILE A 71 -0.76 -4.03 -11.84
C ILE A 71 0.29 -3.41 -10.92
N LYS A 72 1.51 -3.30 -11.45
CA LYS A 72 2.66 -2.74 -10.73
C LYS A 72 3.38 -1.73 -11.60
N ARG A 73 3.69 -0.58 -11.01
CA ARG A 73 4.54 0.45 -11.62
C ARG A 73 5.97 -0.09 -11.76
N GLU A 74 6.53 0.07 -12.95
CA GLU A 74 7.95 -0.16 -13.16
C GLU A 74 8.73 0.99 -12.52
N VAL A 75 9.65 0.63 -11.64
CA VAL A 75 10.51 1.57 -10.92
C VAL A 75 11.94 1.12 -11.08
N ASN A 76 12.85 2.07 -11.24
CA ASN A 76 14.29 1.78 -11.28
C ASN A 76 14.72 1.01 -10.01
N LEU A 77 15.68 0.11 -10.15
CA LEU A 77 16.21 -0.72 -9.05
C LEU A 77 16.66 0.13 -7.86
N GLU A 78 17.37 1.22 -8.12
CA GLU A 78 17.85 2.13 -7.09
C GLU A 78 16.71 2.80 -6.31
N LYS A 79 15.67 3.27 -7.00
CA LYS A 79 14.48 3.85 -6.36
C LYS A 79 13.74 2.81 -5.52
N ARG A 80 13.70 1.55 -5.98
CA ARG A 80 13.07 0.43 -5.29
C ARG A 80 13.80 0.06 -3.99
N GLU A 81 15.13 0.13 -3.98
CA GLU A 81 15.93 -0.11 -2.78
C GLU A 81 15.74 1.00 -1.75
N LYS A 82 15.82 2.26 -2.18
CA LYS A 82 15.54 3.42 -1.30
C LYS A 82 14.16 3.33 -0.67
N GLU A 83 13.14 2.96 -1.44
CA GLU A 83 11.78 2.77 -0.92
C GLU A 83 11.70 1.68 0.15
N LYS A 84 12.39 0.54 -0.05
CA LYS A 84 12.42 -0.54 0.96
C LYS A 84 13.07 -0.07 2.27
N VAL A 85 14.19 0.64 2.19
CA VAL A 85 14.91 1.18 3.35
C VAL A 85 14.00 2.13 4.13
N LEU A 86 13.37 3.10 3.44
CA LEU A 86 12.44 4.04 4.05
C LEU A 86 11.26 3.32 4.71
N ARG A 87 10.68 2.30 4.07
CA ARG A 87 9.59 1.49 4.66
C ARG A 87 10.04 0.78 5.94
N SER A 88 11.25 0.21 5.98
CA SER A 88 11.77 -0.43 7.20
C SER A 88 12.03 0.57 8.32
N GLU A 89 12.59 1.74 8.01
CA GLU A 89 12.82 2.81 8.99
C GLU A 89 11.51 3.32 9.59
N LEU A 90 10.50 3.57 8.74
CA LEU A 90 9.17 4.01 9.20
C LEU A 90 8.52 2.95 10.12
N LYS A 91 8.63 1.66 9.78
CA LYS A 91 8.13 0.58 10.65
C LYS A 91 8.84 0.55 12.00
N LEU A 92 10.15 0.76 12.03
CA LEU A 92 10.92 0.82 13.28
C LEU A 92 10.51 2.02 14.13
N ARG A 93 10.36 3.20 13.53
CA ARG A 93 9.91 4.42 14.22
C ARG A 93 8.51 4.24 14.82
N LYS A 94 7.56 3.66 14.06
CA LYS A 94 6.21 3.37 14.55
C LYS A 94 6.22 2.43 15.75
N LYS A 95 6.97 1.32 15.67
CA LYS A 95 7.12 0.37 16.79
C LYS A 95 7.74 1.02 18.03
N LYS A 96 8.71 1.92 17.85
CA LYS A 96 9.32 2.66 18.96
C LYS A 96 8.30 3.57 19.63
N GLN A 97 7.53 4.31 18.83
CA GLN A 97 6.47 5.18 19.30
C GLN A 97 5.39 4.41 20.07
N GLU A 98 4.96 3.25 19.56
CA GLU A 98 4.00 2.36 20.27
C GLU A 98 4.53 1.94 21.65
N LYS A 99 5.80 1.53 21.73
CA LYS A 99 6.43 1.18 23.02
C LYS A 99 6.54 2.37 23.97
N ASP A 100 6.83 3.56 23.46
CA ASP A 100 6.92 4.77 24.29
C ASP A 100 5.54 5.18 24.83
N ILE A 101 4.48 5.02 24.03
CA ILE A 101 3.08 5.19 24.48
C ILE A 101 2.73 4.17 25.58
N GLU A 102 3.07 2.89 25.39
CA GLU A 102 2.85 1.85 26.40
C GLU A 102 3.57 2.15 27.72
N LYS A 103 4.84 2.58 27.66
CA LYS A 103 5.62 2.99 28.83
C LYS A 103 4.99 4.18 29.55
N ASN A 104 4.55 5.20 28.81
CA ASN A 104 3.86 6.35 29.39
C ASN A 104 2.55 5.93 30.05
N ASN A 105 1.74 5.09 29.40
CA ASN A 105 0.51 4.57 29.98
C ASN A 105 0.76 3.78 31.27
N PHE A 106 1.81 2.97 31.30
CA PHE A 106 2.24 2.26 32.51
C PHE A 106 2.66 3.23 33.62
N TYR A 107 3.48 4.23 33.30
CA TYR A 107 3.93 5.25 34.24
C TYR A 107 2.76 5.98 34.90
N TRP A 108 1.79 6.45 34.10
CA TRP A 108 0.60 7.13 34.61
C TRP A 108 -0.28 6.23 35.48
N ARG A 109 -0.44 4.95 35.15
CA ARG A 109 -1.14 3.97 36.01
C ARG A 109 -0.49 3.81 37.38
N VAL A 110 0.84 3.73 37.42
CA VAL A 110 1.59 3.61 38.68
C VAL A 110 1.50 4.88 39.51
N LEU A 111 1.62 6.06 38.88
CA LEU A 111 1.44 7.35 39.56
C LEU A 111 0.04 7.48 40.18
N ASP A 112 -1.01 7.16 39.43
CA ASP A 112 -2.39 7.24 39.89
C ASP A 112 -2.63 6.31 41.11
N MET A 113 -2.11 5.07 41.05
CA MET A 113 -2.15 4.16 42.20
C MET A 113 -1.39 4.69 43.43
N ARG A 114 -0.23 5.34 43.26
CA ARG A 114 0.53 5.96 44.36
C ARG A 114 -0.23 7.14 44.97
N LEU A 115 -0.80 8.01 44.13
CA LEU A 115 -1.64 9.13 44.56
C LEU A 115 -2.84 8.65 45.36
N LYS A 116 -3.55 7.61 44.88
CA LYS A 116 -4.67 7.00 45.59
C LYS A 116 -4.29 6.46 46.97
N LYS A 117 -3.15 5.74 47.07
CA LYS A 117 -2.64 5.24 48.36
C LYS A 117 -2.28 6.36 49.33
N TRP A 118 -1.63 7.40 48.85
CA TRP A 118 -1.26 8.56 49.67
C TRP A 118 -2.50 9.28 50.24
N TYR A 119 -3.55 9.44 49.42
CA TYR A 119 -4.79 10.08 49.85
C TYR A 119 -5.53 9.29 50.94
N LEU A 120 -5.55 7.95 50.84
CA LEU A 120 -6.14 7.07 51.87
C LEU A 120 -5.39 7.17 53.21
N GLN A 121 -4.05 7.13 53.19
CA GLN A 121 -3.23 7.30 54.40
C GLN A 121 -3.43 8.66 55.07
N LYS A 122 -3.65 9.73 54.28
CA LYS A 122 -3.99 11.06 54.81
C LYS A 122 -5.37 11.07 55.48
N LYS A 123 -6.37 10.40 54.90
CA LYS A 123 -7.72 10.30 55.48
C LYS A 123 -7.73 9.53 56.80
N GLU A 124 -7.00 8.42 56.89
CA GLU A 124 -6.92 7.61 58.13
C GLU A 124 -6.22 8.35 59.28
N LYS A 125 -5.36 9.34 59.01
CA LYS A 125 -4.68 10.15 60.04
C LYS A 125 -5.47 11.37 60.54
N ILE A 126 -6.62 11.67 59.93
CA ILE A 126 -7.45 12.84 60.27
C ILE A 126 -8.66 12.43 61.15
N VAL A 127 -8.89 11.12 61.33
CA VAL A 127 -9.85 10.53 62.28
C VAL A 127 -9.12 10.16 63.56
#